data_AF-A0A0M8Y792-F1
#
_entry.id   AF-A0A0M8Y792-F1
#
_cell.length_a   1.000
_cell.length_b   1.000
_cell.length_c   1.000
_cell.angle_alpha   90.00
_cell.angle_beta   90.00
_cell.angle_gamma   90.00
#
_symmetry.space_group_name_H-M   'P 1'
#
loop_
_entity.id
_entity.type
_entity.pdbx_description
1 polymer ?
#
loop_
_entity_poly.entity_id
_entity_poly.type
_entity_poly.pdbx_seq_one_letter_code
_entity_poly.pdbx_strand_id
1 'polypeptide(L)'
;MRQGAPRERNRRTALLRGRPALPGDELVTVLRKPSTAVAPLLLLSLLAAGCTGGAKPSGTPSATGKPTATEQPRGENEQERGKRAKAALETVSLEDPEFVESGLERVREGVHNLSPLKKGMAYKVSVVCVGTGNVKVVIADQAPRSVPCDGVPAGRRVENAPARLPIDITAMSGATGTVAWQVVSLPS
;
A
#
# COMPACT_ATOMS: atom_id res chain seq x y z
N MET A 1 -7.92 -53.18 36.18
CA MET A 1 -6.64 -53.91 36.38
C MET A 1 -5.78 -53.60 35.14
N ARG A 2 -4.62 -52.95 35.12
CA ARG A 2 -3.46 -52.72 36.03
C ARG A 2 -3.16 -51.20 36.04
N GLN A 3 -3.00 -50.48 37.15
CA GLN A 3 -1.86 -50.36 38.09
C GLN A 3 -0.48 -50.08 37.46
N GLY A 4 0.12 -48.94 37.84
CA GLY A 4 1.54 -48.61 37.68
C GLY A 4 1.81 -47.10 37.55
N ALA A 5 1.96 -46.40 38.68
CA ALA A 5 2.18 -44.95 38.80
C ALA A 5 3.69 -44.55 38.75
N PRO A 6 4.18 -43.50 39.46
CA PRO A 6 4.42 -42.14 38.99
C PRO A 6 5.91 -41.71 39.11
N ARG A 7 6.31 -40.54 38.59
CA ARG A 7 7.49 -39.85 39.15
C ARG A 7 7.48 -38.33 38.98
N GLU A 8 7.18 -37.70 40.10
CA GLU A 8 7.41 -36.32 40.47
C GLU A 8 8.91 -36.07 40.73
N ARG A 9 9.31 -34.78 40.65
CA ARG A 9 10.19 -34.08 41.60
C ARG A 9 11.54 -33.54 41.08
N ASN A 10 11.64 -32.21 41.17
CA ASN A 10 12.80 -31.37 41.48
C ASN A 10 13.99 -31.32 40.50
N ARG A 11 14.35 -30.10 40.09
CA ARG A 11 15.24 -29.22 40.89
C ARG A 11 15.22 -27.76 40.39
N ARG A 12 15.02 -26.85 41.35
CA ARG A 12 15.38 -25.42 41.33
C ARG A 12 16.89 -25.28 41.47
N THR A 13 17.50 -24.31 40.78
CA THR A 13 18.65 -23.42 41.14
C THR A 13 19.22 -22.86 39.82
N ALA A 14 19.78 -21.65 39.67
CA ALA A 14 20.07 -20.48 40.49
C ALA A 14 20.28 -19.31 39.49
N LEU A 15 19.70 -18.13 39.70
CA LEU A 15 20.40 -16.91 40.11
C LEU A 15 21.74 -16.65 39.42
N LEU A 16 21.80 -15.63 38.55
CA LEU A 16 22.89 -14.66 38.35
C LEU A 16 22.28 -13.47 37.56
N ARG A 17 21.74 -12.42 38.20
CA ARG A 17 22.41 -11.17 38.60
C ARG A 17 23.41 -10.65 37.55
N GLY A 18 23.02 -9.56 36.86
CA GLY A 18 23.90 -8.86 35.90
C GLY A 18 23.27 -7.62 35.23
N ARG A 19 22.77 -6.66 36.02
CA ARG A 19 22.73 -5.20 35.71
C ARG A 19 23.44 -4.53 36.89
N PRO A 20 24.17 -3.39 36.76
CA PRO A 20 23.93 -2.28 35.83
C PRO A 20 25.21 -1.63 35.23
N ALA A 21 25.05 -0.75 34.23
CA ALA A 21 25.84 0.48 34.05
C ALA A 21 25.25 1.35 32.93
N LEU A 22 24.57 2.43 33.30
CA LEU A 22 24.62 3.73 32.62
C LEU A 22 25.69 4.52 33.41
N PRO A 23 26.54 5.40 32.83
CA PRO A 23 26.08 6.62 32.17
C PRO A 23 26.92 7.04 30.95
N GLY A 24 26.35 7.89 30.10
CA GLY A 24 27.02 8.45 28.93
C GLY A 24 26.17 9.56 28.33
N ASP A 25 26.17 10.68 29.04
CA ASP A 25 25.78 12.01 28.55
C ASP A 25 26.69 12.45 27.38
N GLU A 26 26.32 13.55 26.74
CA GLU A 26 27.01 14.27 25.64
C GLU A 26 26.75 13.75 24.20
N LEU A 27 26.33 14.54 23.22
CA LEU A 27 26.30 16.00 23.07
C LEU A 27 25.18 16.36 22.08
N VAL A 28 24.25 17.19 22.51
CA VAL A 28 23.33 17.91 21.62
C VAL A 28 24.16 18.89 20.82
N THR A 29 24.49 18.56 19.57
CA THR A 29 25.07 19.54 18.65
C THR A 29 23.95 20.37 18.06
N VAL A 30 23.60 21.45 18.76
CA VAL A 30 22.87 22.58 18.19
C VAL A 30 23.77 23.23 17.14
N LEU A 31 23.55 22.94 15.86
CA LEU A 31 24.06 23.80 14.80
C LEU A 31 22.94 24.75 14.35
N ARG A 32 22.81 25.85 15.10
CA ARG A 32 22.21 27.09 14.59
C ARG A 32 23.10 27.59 13.45
N LYS A 33 22.51 27.83 12.28
CA LYS A 33 23.06 28.78 11.31
C LYS A 33 21.96 29.72 10.79
N PRO A 34 22.31 30.99 10.53
CA PRO A 34 21.39 32.12 10.54
C PRO A 34 20.79 32.44 9.16
N SER A 35 19.74 33.25 9.24
CA SER A 35 18.94 33.90 8.21
C SER A 35 19.70 34.45 6.99
N THR A 36 19.08 34.30 5.82
CA THR A 36 18.84 35.26 4.71
C THR A 36 18.34 34.40 3.52
N ALA A 37 17.34 34.73 2.71
CA ALA A 37 16.74 36.00 2.34
C ALA A 37 15.26 35.83 1.96
N VAL A 38 14.53 36.94 2.09
CA VAL A 38 13.17 37.17 1.63
C VAL A 38 13.14 37.26 0.10
N ALA A 39 12.21 36.56 -0.56
CA ALA A 39 11.79 36.86 -1.93
C ALA A 39 10.29 36.60 -2.07
N PRO A 40 9.44 37.63 -2.23
CA PRO A 40 8.01 37.50 -2.49
C PRO A 40 7.69 37.99 -3.91
N LEU A 41 7.45 37.09 -4.85
CA LEU A 41 6.98 37.38 -6.22
C LEU A 41 6.22 36.13 -6.70
N LEU A 42 5.01 36.11 -7.26
CA LEU A 42 4.00 37.10 -7.65
C LEU A 42 2.65 36.36 -7.67
N LEU A 43 1.57 37.04 -7.27
CA LEU A 43 0.21 36.64 -7.61
C LEU A 43 0.03 36.65 -9.13
N LEU A 44 -0.55 35.59 -9.70
CA LEU A 44 -1.36 35.71 -10.92
C LEU A 44 -2.76 35.15 -10.65
N SER A 45 -3.66 36.07 -10.33
CA SER A 45 -5.09 35.95 -10.49
C SER A 45 -5.43 36.00 -11.99
N LEU A 46 -5.96 34.90 -12.54
CA LEU A 46 -6.78 34.97 -13.74
C LEU A 46 -8.24 34.71 -13.36
N LEU A 47 -8.98 35.82 -13.23
CA LEU A 47 -10.43 35.81 -13.35
C LEU A 47 -10.77 35.52 -14.81
N ALA A 48 -11.38 34.36 -15.08
CA ALA A 48 -12.19 34.20 -16.28
C ALA A 48 -13.65 34.52 -15.93
N ALA A 49 -13.95 35.82 -15.83
CA ALA A 49 -15.31 36.33 -15.92
C ALA A 49 -15.67 36.41 -17.42
N GLY A 50 -16.40 35.42 -17.91
CA GLY A 50 -17.00 35.43 -19.24
C GLY A 50 -18.52 35.52 -19.14
N CYS A 51 -19.04 36.71 -18.85
CA CYS A 51 -20.45 37.07 -19.06
C CYS A 51 -20.55 37.98 -20.28
N THR A 52 -21.17 37.47 -21.33
CA THR A 52 -21.78 38.21 -22.46
C THR A 52 -22.67 37.18 -23.16
N GLY A 53 -23.94 37.39 -23.49
CA GLY A 53 -24.80 38.55 -23.39
C GLY A 53 -26.26 38.07 -23.33
N GLY A 54 -27.17 38.98 -23.00
CA GLY A 54 -28.54 38.68 -22.62
C GLY A 54 -29.51 38.36 -23.75
N ALA A 55 -30.79 38.57 -23.38
CA ALA A 55 -32.03 38.42 -24.12
C ALA A 55 -32.69 37.03 -24.05
N LYS A 56 -33.61 36.90 -23.08
CA LYS A 56 -34.82 36.08 -23.20
C LYS A 56 -35.82 36.85 -24.09
N PRO A 57 -36.38 36.19 -25.12
CA PRO A 57 -37.83 36.17 -25.22
C PRO A 57 -38.37 34.76 -25.43
N SER A 58 -39.56 34.54 -24.88
CA SER A 58 -40.36 33.33 -24.98
C SER A 58 -40.68 32.95 -26.44
N GLY A 59 -40.54 31.67 -26.75
CA GLY A 59 -41.10 31.02 -27.94
C GLY A 59 -41.26 29.51 -27.71
N THR A 60 -42.50 29.05 -27.80
CA THR A 60 -43.06 27.70 -27.56
C THR A 60 -42.36 26.56 -28.36
N PRO A 61 -42.38 25.29 -27.90
CA PRO A 61 -41.45 24.25 -28.35
C PRO A 61 -42.00 23.39 -29.49
N SER A 62 -41.14 23.04 -30.46
CA SER A 62 -41.21 21.79 -31.23
C SER A 62 -40.07 21.69 -32.24
N ALA A 63 -39.11 20.80 -31.97
CA ALA A 63 -38.62 19.80 -32.92
C ALA A 63 -37.40 19.07 -32.33
N THR A 64 -37.60 17.77 -32.10
CA THR A 64 -36.71 16.69 -32.55
C THR A 64 -35.22 16.79 -32.21
N GLY A 65 -34.83 16.02 -31.20
CA GLY A 65 -33.44 15.65 -30.96
C GLY A 65 -33.18 15.39 -29.50
N LYS A 66 -33.74 14.30 -28.95
CA LYS A 66 -33.16 13.73 -27.72
C LYS A 66 -31.71 13.37 -28.09
N PRO A 67 -30.66 13.93 -27.45
CA PRO A 67 -29.37 13.31 -27.56
C PRO A 67 -29.53 11.95 -26.89
N THR A 68 -29.69 10.93 -27.71
CA THR A 68 -29.36 9.57 -27.32
C THR A 68 -27.88 9.63 -27.00
N ALA A 69 -27.57 9.91 -25.73
CA ALA A 69 -26.30 9.54 -25.17
C ALA A 69 -26.24 8.03 -25.36
N THR A 70 -25.54 7.60 -26.41
CA THR A 70 -25.02 6.25 -26.48
C THR A 70 -24.22 6.11 -25.20
N GLU A 71 -24.79 5.41 -24.23
CA GLU A 71 -24.07 4.97 -23.05
C GLU A 71 -22.96 4.05 -23.58
N GLN A 72 -21.82 4.66 -23.90
CA GLN A 72 -20.57 3.92 -23.99
C GLN A 72 -20.50 3.09 -22.72
N PRO A 73 -20.15 1.79 -22.79
CA PRO A 73 -19.96 1.00 -21.60
C PRO A 73 -18.99 1.76 -20.72
N ARG A 74 -19.48 2.35 -19.62
CA ARG A 74 -18.65 3.10 -18.70
C ARG A 74 -17.67 2.07 -18.17
N GLY A 75 -16.42 2.16 -18.64
CA GLY A 75 -15.33 1.41 -18.05
C GLY A 75 -15.37 1.60 -16.54
N GLU A 76 -15.04 0.54 -15.81
CA GLU A 76 -14.99 0.52 -14.35
C GLU A 76 -14.25 1.76 -13.82
N ASN A 77 -14.88 2.52 -12.93
CA ASN A 77 -14.24 3.72 -12.38
C ASN A 77 -13.09 3.32 -11.42
N GLU A 78 -12.26 4.28 -11.00
CA GLU A 78 -11.10 4.01 -10.14
C GLU A 78 -11.51 3.39 -8.79
N GLN A 79 -12.64 3.81 -8.24
CA GLN A 79 -13.13 3.33 -6.95
C GLN A 79 -13.57 1.85 -7.04
N GLU A 80 -14.29 1.49 -8.10
CA GLU A 80 -14.70 0.11 -8.36
C GLU A 80 -13.47 -0.79 -8.57
N ARG A 81 -12.51 -0.34 -9.40
CA ARG A 81 -11.24 -1.08 -9.61
C ARG A 81 -10.48 -1.28 -8.31
N GLY A 82 -10.43 -0.26 -7.46
CA GLY A 82 -9.81 -0.34 -6.14
C GLY A 82 -10.48 -1.35 -5.22
N LYS A 83 -11.82 -1.39 -5.20
CA LYS A 83 -12.58 -2.39 -4.43
C LYS A 83 -12.32 -3.80 -4.94
N ARG A 84 -12.34 -4.00 -6.25
CA ARG A 84 -12.05 -5.29 -6.88
C ARG A 84 -10.63 -5.76 -6.57
N ALA A 85 -9.64 -4.87 -6.65
CA ALA A 85 -8.26 -5.17 -6.31
C ALA A 85 -8.13 -5.58 -4.84
N LYS A 86 -8.73 -4.86 -3.89
CA LYS A 86 -8.71 -5.24 -2.47
C LYS A 86 -9.38 -6.58 -2.21
N ALA A 87 -10.59 -6.77 -2.74
CA ALA A 87 -11.36 -8.00 -2.55
C ALA A 87 -10.61 -9.25 -3.07
N ALA A 88 -9.79 -9.11 -4.11
CA ALA A 88 -8.96 -10.20 -4.61
C ALA A 88 -7.81 -10.61 -3.66
N LEU A 89 -7.47 -9.79 -2.66
CA LEU A 89 -6.43 -10.06 -1.66
C LEU A 89 -6.95 -10.35 -0.26
N GLU A 90 -8.21 -10.04 0.06
CA GLU A 90 -8.86 -10.24 1.37
C GLU A 90 -9.08 -11.73 1.68
N THR A 91 -7.99 -12.51 1.71
CA THR A 91 -7.94 -13.92 2.06
C THR A 91 -7.78 -14.14 3.57
N VAL A 92 -7.34 -13.11 4.29
CA VAL A 92 -7.13 -13.06 5.74
C VAL A 92 -7.81 -11.79 6.28
N SER A 93 -8.48 -11.89 7.43
CA SER A 93 -9.14 -10.75 8.07
C SER A 93 -8.12 -9.73 8.58
N LEU A 94 -8.46 -8.44 8.57
CA LEU A 94 -7.62 -7.38 9.14
C LEU A 94 -7.42 -7.53 10.65
N GLU A 95 -8.29 -8.28 11.32
CA GLU A 95 -8.23 -8.56 12.76
C GLU A 95 -7.42 -9.83 13.08
N ASP A 96 -7.03 -10.58 12.05
CA ASP A 96 -6.25 -11.80 12.22
C ASP A 96 -4.82 -11.46 12.67
N PRO A 97 -4.26 -12.12 13.71
CA PRO A 97 -2.86 -11.93 14.09
C PRO A 97 -1.87 -12.24 12.95
N GLU A 98 -2.27 -12.97 11.92
CA GLU A 98 -1.45 -13.24 10.74
C GLU A 98 -1.39 -12.06 9.76
N PHE A 99 -2.37 -11.15 9.80
CA PHE A 99 -2.36 -9.95 8.98
C PHE A 99 -1.30 -8.97 9.49
N VAL A 100 -0.44 -8.51 8.58
CA VAL A 100 0.61 -7.54 8.90
C VAL A 100 0.23 -6.17 8.39
N GLU A 101 0.06 -6.06 7.07
CA GLU A 101 -0.25 -4.78 6.42
C GLU A 101 -0.80 -5.00 5.01
N SER A 102 -1.46 -3.97 4.48
CA SER A 102 -1.89 -3.92 3.08
C SER A 102 -1.92 -2.48 2.58
N GLY A 103 -1.92 -2.32 1.26
CA GLY A 103 -2.04 -1.02 0.61
C GLY A 103 -2.77 -1.12 -0.72
N LEU A 104 -3.18 0.06 -1.22
CA LEU A 104 -3.85 0.23 -2.50
C LEU A 104 -3.32 1.51 -3.14
N GLU A 105 -2.74 1.39 -4.32
CA GLU A 105 -2.18 2.52 -5.06
C GLU A 105 -2.62 2.49 -6.52
N ARG A 106 -2.64 3.65 -7.15
CA ARG A 106 -2.78 3.73 -8.61
C ARG A 106 -1.47 3.27 -9.26
N VAL A 107 -1.58 2.57 -10.39
CA VAL A 107 -0.43 1.95 -11.07
C VAL A 107 0.64 2.95 -11.48
N ARG A 108 0.26 4.16 -11.90
CA ARG A 108 1.19 5.20 -12.35
C ARG A 108 2.01 5.82 -11.20
N GLU A 109 1.47 5.80 -9.98
CA GLU A 109 2.16 6.26 -8.76
C GLU A 109 3.13 5.19 -8.27
N GLY A 110 2.78 3.91 -8.45
CA GLY A 110 3.58 2.79 -7.98
C GLY A 110 3.51 2.61 -6.46
N VAL A 111 4.21 1.58 -5.98
CA VAL A 111 4.35 1.27 -4.55
C VAL A 111 5.82 1.26 -4.23
N HIS A 112 6.20 1.99 -3.18
CA HIS A 112 7.55 2.03 -2.64
C HIS A 112 7.45 1.93 -1.11
N ASN A 113 7.32 0.70 -0.62
CA ASN A 113 7.03 0.43 0.78
C ASN A 113 8.21 -0.26 1.47
N LEU A 114 8.35 -0.02 2.78
CA LEU A 114 9.35 -0.66 3.63
C LEU A 114 8.68 -1.24 4.88
N SER A 115 8.17 -2.47 4.75
CA SER A 115 7.37 -3.15 5.78
C SER A 115 8.19 -3.48 7.02
N PRO A 116 7.79 -3.06 8.23
CA PRO A 116 8.42 -3.50 9.46
C PRO A 116 7.99 -4.94 9.81
N LEU A 117 8.93 -5.89 9.79
CA LEU A 117 8.65 -7.32 10.03
C LEU A 117 9.45 -7.87 11.20
N LYS A 118 8.99 -9.00 11.75
CA LYS A 118 9.79 -9.79 12.69
C LYS A 118 10.86 -10.54 11.92
N LYS A 119 12.12 -10.21 12.20
CA LYS A 119 13.29 -10.82 11.54
C LYS A 119 13.28 -12.34 11.69
N GLY A 120 13.62 -13.05 10.61
CA GLY A 120 13.79 -14.51 10.60
C GLY A 120 12.49 -15.29 10.42
N MET A 121 11.33 -14.65 10.42
CA MET A 121 10.05 -15.31 10.19
C MET A 121 9.74 -15.46 8.69
N ALA A 122 8.78 -16.32 8.38
CA ALA A 122 8.26 -16.51 7.04
C ALA A 122 7.02 -15.62 6.79
N TYR A 123 6.94 -15.05 5.60
CA TYR A 123 5.82 -14.19 5.16
C TYR A 123 5.39 -14.51 3.74
N LYS A 124 4.16 -14.15 3.38
CA LYS A 124 3.68 -14.10 2.00
C LYS A 124 3.34 -12.67 1.65
N VAL A 125 3.91 -12.19 0.55
CA VAL A 125 3.53 -10.94 -0.10
C VAL A 125 2.64 -11.28 -1.28
N SER A 126 1.43 -10.75 -1.31
CA SER A 126 0.47 -10.93 -2.41
C SER A 126 0.22 -9.59 -3.08
N VAL A 127 0.19 -9.58 -4.41
CA VAL A 127 -0.04 -8.39 -5.24
C VAL A 127 -1.10 -8.72 -6.27
N VAL A 128 -2.02 -7.79 -6.50
CA VAL A 128 -2.98 -7.87 -7.61
C VAL A 128 -3.05 -6.53 -8.32
N CYS A 129 -3.04 -6.55 -9.64
CA CYS A 129 -3.25 -5.35 -10.46
C CYS A 129 -4.56 -5.50 -11.24
N VAL A 130 -5.38 -4.45 -11.28
CA VAL A 130 -6.63 -4.39 -12.04
C VAL A 130 -6.57 -3.21 -13.01
N GLY A 131 -6.61 -3.48 -14.31
CA GLY A 131 -6.55 -2.47 -15.37
C GLY A 131 -5.98 -3.02 -16.68
N THR A 132 -4.92 -2.41 -17.19
CA THR A 132 -4.27 -2.80 -18.45
C THR A 132 -2.75 -2.83 -18.31
N GLY A 133 -2.09 -3.62 -19.15
CA GLY A 133 -0.63 -3.77 -19.14
C GLY A 133 -0.12 -4.64 -18.00
N ASN A 134 1.10 -4.35 -17.55
CA ASN A 134 1.79 -5.14 -16.52
C ASN A 134 2.51 -4.22 -15.54
N VAL A 135 2.67 -4.67 -14.30
CA VAL A 135 3.56 -4.04 -13.31
C VAL A 135 4.79 -4.92 -13.06
N LYS A 136 5.92 -4.30 -12.76
CA LYS A 136 7.12 -4.98 -12.28
C LYS A 136 7.12 -4.93 -10.75
N VAL A 137 7.15 -6.10 -10.13
CA VAL A 137 7.20 -6.30 -8.67
C VAL A 137 8.60 -6.75 -8.26
N VAL A 138 9.17 -6.09 -7.26
CA VAL A 138 10.43 -6.45 -6.60
C VAL A 138 10.17 -6.54 -5.11
N ILE A 139 10.59 -7.64 -4.49
CA ILE A 139 10.41 -7.91 -3.06
C ILE A 139 11.78 -8.31 -2.52
N ALA A 140 12.33 -7.53 -1.59
CA ALA A 140 13.69 -7.73 -1.09
C ALA A 140 14.72 -7.89 -2.22
N ASP A 141 15.59 -8.89 -2.08
CA ASP A 141 16.63 -9.32 -3.00
C ASP A 141 16.13 -10.35 -4.02
N GLN A 142 14.83 -10.62 -4.08
CA GLN A 142 14.29 -11.58 -5.04
C GLN A 142 14.30 -11.06 -6.47
N ALA A 143 14.42 -11.98 -7.43
CA ALA A 143 14.36 -11.64 -8.85
C ALA A 143 13.02 -10.93 -9.20
N PRO A 144 13.06 -9.79 -9.93
CA PRO A 144 11.87 -9.06 -10.35
C PRO A 144 10.85 -9.94 -11.09
N ARG A 145 9.56 -9.63 -10.93
CA ARG A 145 8.45 -10.34 -11.59
C ARG A 145 7.57 -9.38 -12.36
N SER A 146 7.14 -9.77 -13.55
CA SER A 146 6.02 -9.11 -14.23
C SER A 146 4.69 -9.69 -13.73
N VAL A 147 3.75 -8.82 -13.36
CA VAL A 147 2.39 -9.17 -12.93
C VAL A 147 1.39 -8.47 -13.85
N PRO A 148 0.49 -9.22 -14.52
CA PRO A 148 -0.52 -8.63 -15.38
C PRO A 148 -1.57 -7.87 -14.58
N CYS A 149 -2.18 -6.87 -15.21
CA CYS A 149 -3.28 -6.11 -14.63
C CYS A 149 -4.66 -6.71 -14.93
N ASP A 150 -4.79 -8.03 -14.79
CA ASP A 150 -6.01 -8.81 -15.08
C ASP A 150 -6.90 -9.06 -13.84
N GLY A 151 -6.45 -8.65 -12.66
CA GLY A 151 -7.12 -8.85 -11.39
C GLY A 151 -6.84 -10.21 -10.73
N VAL A 152 -5.87 -10.98 -11.22
CA VAL A 152 -5.45 -12.24 -10.61
C VAL A 152 -4.31 -11.97 -9.60
N PRO A 153 -4.42 -12.41 -8.33
CA PRO A 153 -3.39 -12.20 -7.35
C PRO A 153 -2.15 -13.08 -7.61
N ALA A 154 -0.98 -12.46 -7.55
CA ALA A 154 0.31 -13.11 -7.58
C ALA A 154 0.96 -13.05 -6.19
N GLY A 155 1.25 -14.23 -5.62
CA GLY A 155 1.94 -14.35 -4.34
C GLY A 155 3.43 -14.67 -4.47
N ARG A 156 4.22 -14.22 -3.50
CA ARG A 156 5.60 -14.68 -3.25
C ARG A 156 5.82 -14.91 -1.77
N ARG A 157 6.52 -16.01 -1.46
CA ARG A 157 6.98 -16.32 -0.11
C ARG A 157 8.33 -15.62 0.14
N VAL A 158 8.51 -15.15 1.36
CA VAL A 158 9.78 -14.63 1.87
C VAL A 158 10.13 -15.47 3.08
N GLU A 159 11.22 -16.23 2.98
CA GLU A 159 11.78 -16.99 4.10
C GLU A 159 12.83 -16.14 4.82
N ASN A 160 13.03 -16.38 6.11
CA ASN A 160 14.05 -15.72 6.92
C ASN A 160 14.05 -14.18 6.75
N ALA A 161 12.85 -13.56 6.81
CA ALA A 161 12.68 -12.18 6.38
C ALA A 161 13.57 -11.17 7.14
N PRO A 162 14.01 -10.08 6.49
CA PRO A 162 14.68 -8.98 7.18
C PRO A 162 13.71 -8.26 8.14
N ALA A 163 14.25 -7.47 9.07
CA ALA A 163 13.42 -6.64 9.96
C ALA A 163 12.65 -5.52 9.22
N ARG A 164 13.11 -5.18 8.01
CA ARG A 164 12.47 -4.24 7.10
C ARG A 164 12.47 -4.83 5.70
N LEU A 165 11.29 -5.10 5.16
CA LEU A 165 11.13 -5.72 3.85
C LEU A 165 10.80 -4.64 2.81
N PRO A 166 11.69 -4.36 1.85
CA PRO A 166 11.36 -3.46 0.76
C PRO A 166 10.43 -4.14 -0.24
N ILE A 167 9.38 -3.43 -0.64
CA ILE A 167 8.41 -3.84 -1.65
C ILE A 167 8.29 -2.69 -2.64
N ASP A 168 8.71 -2.95 -3.87
CA ASP A 168 8.64 -2.00 -4.97
C ASP A 168 7.74 -2.55 -6.09
N ILE A 169 6.74 -1.77 -6.48
CA ILE A 169 5.85 -2.10 -7.59
C ILE A 169 5.82 -0.90 -8.54
N THR A 170 6.24 -1.12 -9.77
CA THR A 170 6.39 -0.05 -10.77
C THR A 170 5.63 -0.38 -12.03
N ALA A 171 4.96 0.61 -12.62
CA ALA A 171 4.31 0.46 -13.91
C ALA A 171 5.33 0.08 -14.99
N MET A 172 4.99 -0.91 -15.82
CA MET A 172 5.65 -1.07 -17.12
C MET A 172 5.00 -0.14 -18.15
N SER A 173 5.67 0.06 -19.29
CA SER A 173 5.16 0.93 -20.36
C SER A 173 3.71 0.60 -20.73
N GLY A 174 2.85 1.62 -20.78
CA GLY A 174 1.43 1.49 -21.11
C GLY A 174 0.53 0.91 -20.01
N ALA A 175 1.06 0.60 -18.83
CA ALA A 175 0.25 0.06 -17.74
C ALA A 175 -0.63 1.14 -17.08
N THR A 176 -1.89 0.78 -16.82
CA THR A 176 -2.85 1.66 -16.13
C THR A 176 -3.71 0.85 -15.15
N GLY A 177 -4.32 1.52 -14.18
CA GLY A 177 -5.24 0.89 -13.23
C GLY A 177 -4.83 1.08 -11.78
N THR A 178 -5.16 0.09 -10.96
CA THR A 178 -4.93 0.10 -9.52
C THR A 178 -4.23 -1.19 -9.11
N VAL A 179 -3.28 -1.09 -8.19
CA VAL A 179 -2.59 -2.22 -7.58
C VAL A 179 -2.92 -2.27 -6.09
N ALA A 180 -3.34 -3.45 -5.63
CA ALA A 180 -3.41 -3.76 -4.21
C ALA A 180 -2.27 -4.71 -3.84
N TRP A 181 -1.81 -4.62 -2.60
CA TRP A 181 -0.81 -5.52 -2.05
C TRP A 181 -1.10 -5.82 -0.58
N GLN A 182 -0.66 -6.99 -0.12
CA GLN A 182 -0.85 -7.45 1.25
C GLN A 182 0.36 -8.26 1.71
N VAL A 183 0.73 -8.09 2.97
CA VAL A 183 1.71 -8.93 3.67
C VAL A 183 0.99 -9.68 4.79
N VAL A 184 1.17 -11.00 4.79
CA VAL A 184 0.69 -11.88 5.86
C VAL A 184 1.84 -12.71 6.39
N SER A 185 1.87 -12.93 7.71
CA SER A 185 2.79 -13.88 8.31
C SER A 185 2.37 -15.30 7.96
N LEU A 186 3.34 -16.22 7.90
CA LEU A 186 3.07 -17.63 7.68
C LEU A 186 3.34 -18.41 8.97
N PRO A 187 2.53 -19.43 9.27
CA PRO A 187 2.80 -20.31 10.39
C PRO A 187 4.17 -20.99 10.21
N SER A 188 4.92 -21.06 11.30
CA SER A 188 6.26 -21.67 11.42
C SER A 188 6.19 -23.17 11.55
#